data_AF-A0A6G3U0V6-F1
#
_entry.id   AF-A0A6G3U0V6-F1
#
_cell.length_a   1.000
_cell.length_b   1.000
_cell.length_c   1.000
_cell.angle_alpha   90.00
_cell.angle_beta   90.00
_cell.angle_gamma   90.00
#
_symmetry.space_group_name_H-M   'P 1'
#
loop_
_entity.id
_entity.type
_entity.pdbx_description
1 polymer ?
#
loop_
_entity_poly.entity_id
_entity_poly.type
_entity_poly.pdbx_seq_one_letter_code
_entity_poly.pdbx_strand_id
1 'polypeptide(L)'
;MTVPHHALEITLTRPVSPEELDAACRTMPLAANHSSTRLIALVPAKTPARAAHKLRRRLKGQLPIDVITTHYPDTNGHVLLNVALPPAAHASLHTAALRTGHKPEGLDKAIHRALAEHTDQEVQRLEREVRQLLAHTLPAHLLTAMGRALAHNTQGTTT
;
A
#
# COMPACT_ATOMS: atom_id res chain seq x y z
N MET A 1 -11.07 31.56 0.22
CA MET A 1 -10.88 30.28 -0.50
C MET A 1 -10.38 29.24 0.49
N THR A 2 -11.14 28.17 0.73
CA THR A 2 -10.72 27.06 1.60
C THR A 2 -9.75 26.16 0.84
N VAL A 3 -8.59 25.85 1.45
CA VAL A 3 -7.64 24.89 0.87
C VAL A 3 -8.14 23.47 1.19
N PRO A 4 -8.30 22.57 0.20
CA PRO A 4 -8.77 21.23 0.48
C PRO A 4 -7.77 20.45 1.34
N HIS A 5 -8.29 19.55 2.16
CA HIS A 5 -7.50 18.61 2.94
C HIS A 5 -7.49 17.27 2.22
N HIS A 6 -6.32 16.67 2.12
CA HIS A 6 -6.14 15.35 1.52
C HIS A 6 -5.79 14.35 2.61
N ALA A 7 -6.58 13.28 2.71
CA ALA A 7 -6.27 12.12 3.54
C ALA A 7 -5.20 11.28 2.85
N LEU A 8 -4.05 11.15 3.51
CA LEU A 8 -2.90 10.41 3.03
C LEU A 8 -2.58 9.28 3.98
N GLU A 9 -2.40 8.08 3.45
CA GLU A 9 -1.89 6.93 4.17
C GLU A 9 -0.38 6.82 3.90
N ILE A 10 0.38 6.47 4.94
CA ILE A 10 1.83 6.32 4.93
C ILE A 10 2.12 4.87 5.29
N THR A 11 2.75 4.14 4.37
CA THR A 11 3.30 2.81 4.65
C THR A 11 4.77 2.97 5.05
N LEU A 12 5.15 2.28 6.13
CA LEU A 12 6.49 2.32 6.69
C LEU A 12 7.23 1.00 6.39
N THR A 13 8.55 1.08 6.18
CA THR A 13 9.37 -0.14 5.94
C THR A 13 9.55 -0.99 7.20
N ARG A 14 9.32 -0.41 8.38
CA ARG A 14 9.31 -1.09 9.68
C ARG A 14 8.31 -0.41 10.63
N PRO A 15 7.87 -1.11 11.69
CA PRO A 15 7.13 -0.46 12.77
C PRO A 15 7.91 0.72 13.35
N VAL A 16 7.20 1.79 13.70
CA VAL A 16 7.77 2.94 14.42
C VAL A 16 7.55 2.80 15.92
N SER A 17 8.53 3.25 16.71
CA SER A 17 8.39 3.30 18.16
C SER A 17 7.43 4.42 18.59
N PRO A 18 6.86 4.35 19.81
CA PRO A 18 6.06 5.45 20.34
C PRO A 18 6.80 6.79 20.38
N GLU A 19 8.11 6.79 20.62
CA GLU A 19 8.96 7.99 20.66
C GLU A 19 9.15 8.59 19.26
N GLU A 20 9.41 7.75 18.25
CA GLU A 20 9.49 8.16 16.85
C GLU A 20 8.16 8.77 16.38
N LEU A 21 7.04 8.16 16.80
CA LEU A 21 5.71 8.65 16.49
C LEU A 21 5.41 9.99 17.21
N ASP A 22 5.72 10.13 18.49
CA ASP A 22 5.53 11.41 19.22
C ASP A 22 6.35 12.53 18.58
N ALA A 23 7.61 12.28 18.24
CA ALA A 23 8.47 13.23 17.55
C ALA A 23 7.88 13.65 16.19
N ALA A 24 7.35 12.70 15.42
CA ALA A 24 6.69 12.99 14.15
C ALA A 24 5.38 13.77 14.33
N CYS A 25 4.59 13.43 15.37
CA CYS A 25 3.34 14.12 15.73
C CYS A 25 3.55 15.60 16.08
N ARG A 26 4.71 15.97 16.64
CA ARG A 26 5.10 17.37 16.86
C ARG A 26 5.25 18.16 15.57
N THR A 27 5.58 17.50 14.45
CA THR A 27 5.71 18.14 13.13
C THR A 27 4.36 18.24 12.41
N MET A 28 3.51 17.23 12.54
CA MET A 28 2.13 17.25 12.05
C MET A 28 1.27 16.18 12.73
N PRO A 29 -0.05 16.37 12.84
CA PRO A 29 -0.94 15.33 13.36
C PRO A 29 -0.88 14.05 12.51
N LEU A 30 -0.62 12.93 13.17
CA LEU A 30 -0.58 11.58 12.58
C LEU A 30 -1.38 10.64 13.47
N ALA A 31 -2.04 9.65 12.87
CA ALA A 31 -2.63 8.53 13.60
C ALA A 31 -2.04 7.22 13.07
N ALA A 32 -1.61 6.35 13.98
CA ALA A 32 -1.03 5.05 13.65
C ALA A 32 -2.09 3.94 13.69
N ASN A 33 -1.90 2.91 12.86
CA ASN A 33 -2.62 1.65 13.01
C ASN A 33 -2.05 0.83 14.19
N HIS A 34 -2.74 -0.26 14.55
CA HIS A 34 -2.34 -1.15 15.65
C HIS A 34 -0.87 -1.64 15.55
N SER A 35 -0.39 -1.93 14.34
CA SER A 35 0.96 -2.47 14.13
C SER A 35 2.04 -1.41 14.00
N SER A 36 1.69 -0.12 14.08
CA SER A 36 2.60 1.02 13.86
C SER A 36 3.38 0.95 12.55
N THR A 37 2.85 0.26 11.53
CA THR A 37 3.44 0.18 10.18
C THR A 37 2.70 1.02 9.16
N ARG A 38 1.50 1.51 9.52
CA ARG A 38 0.69 2.40 8.71
C ARG A 38 0.27 3.60 9.52
N LEU A 39 0.39 4.77 8.93
CA LEU A 39 -0.05 6.03 9.52
C LEU A 39 -1.03 6.73 8.58
N ILE A 40 -1.91 7.57 9.13
CA ILE A 40 -2.78 8.45 8.34
C ILE A 40 -2.58 9.91 8.75
N ALA A 41 -2.63 10.80 7.77
CA ALA A 41 -2.49 12.24 7.94
C ALA A 41 -3.51 13.01 7.10
N LEU A 42 -3.99 14.14 7.62
CA LEU A 42 -4.76 15.11 6.84
C LEU A 42 -3.88 16.31 6.51
N VAL A 43 -3.59 16.51 5.22
CA VAL A 43 -2.67 17.57 4.78
C VAL A 43 -3.39 18.59 3.90
N PRO A 44 -3.42 19.88 4.29
CA PRO A 44 -3.96 20.93 3.43
C PRO A 44 -3.01 21.24 2.28
N ALA A 45 -3.50 21.11 1.05
CA ALA A 45 -2.79 21.49 -0.17
C ALA A 45 -3.78 21.74 -1.32
N LYS A 46 -3.31 22.37 -2.40
CA LYS A 46 -4.13 22.57 -3.61
C LYS A 46 -4.39 21.27 -4.40
N THR A 47 -3.51 20.28 -4.26
CA THR A 47 -3.58 19.01 -4.98
C THR A 47 -3.06 17.86 -4.10
N PRO A 48 -3.50 16.62 -4.34
CA PRO A 48 -3.01 15.45 -3.61
C PRO A 48 -1.49 15.28 -3.74
N ALA A 49 -0.93 15.51 -4.92
CA ALA A 49 0.52 15.42 -5.15
C ALA A 49 1.30 16.43 -4.29
N ARG A 50 0.79 17.65 -4.15
CA ARG A 50 1.39 18.66 -3.27
C ARG A 50 1.27 18.30 -1.80
N ALA A 51 0.14 17.71 -1.39
CA ALA A 51 -0.03 17.19 -0.04
C ALA A 51 1.01 16.09 0.26
N ALA A 52 1.16 15.11 -0.63
CA ALA A 52 2.13 14.02 -0.47
C ALA A 52 3.57 14.53 -0.42
N HIS A 53 3.95 15.46 -1.31
CA HIS A 53 5.29 16.04 -1.29
C HIS A 53 5.56 16.85 -0.01
N LYS A 54 4.58 17.64 0.45
CA LYS A 54 4.67 18.39 1.71
C LYS A 54 4.83 17.46 2.91
N LEU A 55 4.07 16.37 2.95
CA LEU A 55 4.16 15.33 3.98
C LEU A 55 5.56 14.70 3.97
N ARG A 56 6.01 14.19 2.82
CA ARG A 56 7.32 13.54 2.71
C ARG A 56 8.45 14.47 3.12
N ARG A 57 8.41 15.76 2.74
CA ARG A 57 9.44 16.73 3.13
C ARG A 57 9.46 16.98 4.63
N ARG A 58 8.30 17.07 5.28
CA ARG A 58 8.20 17.34 6.72
C ARG A 58 8.66 16.17 7.58
N LEU A 59 8.37 14.95 7.13
CA LEU A 59 8.71 13.72 7.85
C LEU A 59 10.03 13.09 7.38
N LYS A 60 10.76 13.77 6.48
CA LYS A 60 12.02 13.28 5.93
C LYS A 60 13.02 13.09 7.06
N GLY A 61 13.54 11.86 7.21
CA GLY A 61 14.52 11.51 8.23
C GLY A 61 13.93 11.30 9.63
N GLN A 62 12.63 11.54 9.83
CA GLN A 62 11.93 11.24 11.08
C GLN A 62 11.27 9.86 11.07
N LEU A 63 10.76 9.44 9.90
CA LEU A 63 10.07 8.17 9.74
C LEU A 63 10.64 7.36 8.58
N PRO A 64 10.65 6.02 8.67
CA PRO A 64 11.08 5.13 7.59
C PRO A 64 9.98 4.98 6.53
N ILE A 65 9.66 6.08 5.85
CA ILE A 65 8.57 6.13 4.86
C ILE A 65 8.93 5.35 3.60
N ASP A 66 8.15 4.32 3.32
CA ASP A 66 8.18 3.58 2.07
C ASP A 66 7.34 4.29 1.00
N VAL A 67 6.02 4.24 1.16
CA VAL A 67 5.03 4.75 0.23
C VAL A 67 4.09 5.73 0.92
N ILE A 68 3.69 6.79 0.22
CA ILE A 68 2.56 7.64 0.62
C ILE A 68 1.49 7.50 -0.44
N THR A 69 0.25 7.20 -0.03
CA THR A 69 -0.89 7.07 -0.93
C THR A 69 -2.05 7.97 -0.52
N THR A 70 -2.89 8.38 -1.48
CA THR A 70 -4.20 8.94 -1.12
C THR A 70 -5.07 7.84 -0.53
N HIS A 71 -5.70 8.12 0.61
CA HIS A 71 -6.58 7.16 1.26
C HIS A 71 -7.86 6.91 0.46
N TYR A 72 -8.38 7.96 -0.18
CA TYR A 72 -9.53 7.87 -1.08
C TYR A 72 -9.08 7.97 -2.54
N PRO A 73 -9.69 7.19 -3.44
CA PRO A 73 -9.47 7.35 -4.87
C PRO A 73 -10.05 8.68 -5.38
N ASP A 74 -9.54 9.14 -6.52
CA ASP A 74 -10.10 10.26 -7.26
C ASP A 74 -11.40 9.88 -7.97
N THR A 75 -11.97 10.82 -8.74
CA THR A 75 -13.23 10.61 -9.47
C THR A 75 -13.15 9.50 -10.53
N ASN A 76 -11.95 9.09 -10.93
CA ASN A 76 -11.71 8.02 -11.90
C ASN A 76 -11.37 6.69 -11.20
N GLY A 77 -11.41 6.63 -9.87
CA GLY A 77 -11.04 5.44 -9.11
C GLY A 77 -9.53 5.29 -8.87
N HIS A 78 -8.71 6.29 -9.23
CA HIS A 78 -7.26 6.19 -9.09
C HIS A 78 -6.78 6.71 -7.74
N VAL A 79 -5.78 6.03 -7.16
CA VAL A 79 -5.03 6.53 -6.01
C VAL A 79 -3.70 7.10 -6.46
N LEU A 80 -3.24 8.16 -5.81
CA LEU A 80 -1.90 8.69 -6.03
C LEU A 80 -0.90 7.86 -5.23
N LEU A 81 0.14 7.35 -5.88
CA LEU A 81 1.28 6.71 -5.22
C LEU A 81 2.51 7.63 -5.26
N ASN A 82 3.05 7.93 -4.09
CA ASN A 82 4.32 8.66 -3.93
C ASN A 82 5.37 7.72 -3.33
N VAL A 83 6.10 7.08 -4.23
CA VAL A 83 7.15 6.09 -3.92
C VAL A 83 8.53 6.74 -3.99
N ALA A 84 9.45 6.31 -3.11
CA ALA A 84 10.86 6.64 -3.22
C ALA A 84 11.55 5.59 -4.09
N LEU A 85 11.97 5.97 -5.29
CA LEU A 85 12.73 5.08 -6.16
C LEU A 85 14.23 5.20 -5.86
N PRO A 86 14.97 4.08 -5.78
CA PRO A 86 16.42 4.11 -5.77
C PRO A 86 16.96 4.88 -6.99
N PRO A 87 18.10 5.59 -6.88
CA PRO A 87 18.66 6.38 -7.97
C PRO A 87 18.83 5.60 -9.28
N ALA A 88 19.25 4.33 -9.19
CA ALA A 88 19.39 3.46 -10.35
C ALA A 88 18.04 3.21 -11.05
N ALA A 89 16.99 2.87 -10.29
CA ALA A 89 15.65 2.66 -10.83
C ALA A 89 15.09 3.95 -11.46
N HIS A 90 15.33 5.11 -10.82
CA HIS A 90 14.94 6.40 -11.38
C HIS A 90 15.65 6.69 -12.71
N ALA A 91 16.96 6.46 -12.80
CA ALA A 91 17.74 6.65 -14.02
C ALA A 91 17.29 5.70 -15.15
N SER A 92 17.01 4.43 -14.82
CA SER A 92 16.48 3.46 -15.78
C SER A 92 15.11 3.88 -16.32
N LEU A 93 14.20 4.35 -15.46
CA LEU A 93 12.89 4.83 -15.87
C LEU A 93 12.98 6.10 -16.72
N HIS A 94 13.86 7.04 -16.34
CA HIS A 94 14.11 8.25 -17.13
C HIS A 94 14.66 7.92 -18.53
N THR A 95 15.62 6.99 -18.62
CA THR A 95 16.20 6.54 -19.89
C THR A 95 15.19 5.81 -20.76
N ALA A 96 14.29 5.02 -20.16
CA ALA A 96 13.20 4.36 -20.89
C ALA A 96 12.17 5.39 -21.42
N ALA A 97 11.82 6.39 -20.61
CA ALA A 97 10.93 7.47 -21.03
C ALA A 97 11.52 8.29 -22.19
N LEU A 98 12.81 8.66 -22.10
CA LEU A 98 13.51 9.35 -23.19
C LEU A 98 13.52 8.56 -24.50
N ARG A 99 13.75 7.23 -24.45
CA ARG A 99 13.78 6.38 -25.64
C ARG A 99 12.41 6.18 -26.29
N THR A 100 11.35 6.23 -25.50
CA THR A 100 9.98 5.99 -25.99
C THR A 100 9.26 7.29 -26.35
N GLY A 101 9.81 8.46 -26.03
CA GLY A 101 9.20 9.77 -26.29
C GLY A 101 7.94 10.06 -25.47
N HIS A 102 7.55 9.14 -24.58
CA HIS A 102 6.40 9.27 -23.69
C HIS A 102 6.89 9.61 -22.27
N LYS A 103 6.03 10.26 -21.47
CA LYS A 103 6.24 10.29 -20.01
C LYS A 103 6.37 8.84 -19.50
N PRO A 104 6.86 8.60 -18.27
CA PRO A 104 6.90 7.26 -17.66
C PRO A 104 5.50 6.66 -17.37
N GLU A 105 4.52 6.87 -18.26
CA GLU A 105 3.21 6.22 -18.36
C GLU A 105 3.35 4.70 -18.44
N GLY A 106 4.50 4.20 -18.88
CA GLY A 106 4.84 2.78 -18.83
C GLY A 106 4.96 2.21 -17.41
N LEU A 107 5.26 3.03 -16.40
CA LEU A 107 5.35 2.56 -15.02
C LEU A 107 3.98 2.16 -14.48
N ASP A 108 2.95 2.96 -14.77
CA ASP A 108 1.58 2.65 -14.35
C ASP A 108 1.11 1.33 -14.98
N LYS A 109 1.29 1.17 -16.30
CA LYS A 109 0.98 -0.08 -17.00
C LYS A 109 1.82 -1.27 -16.49
N ALA A 110 3.09 -1.04 -16.16
CA ALA A 110 3.96 -2.07 -15.60
C ALA A 110 3.51 -2.50 -14.20
N ILE A 111 3.08 -1.56 -13.36
CA ILE A 111 2.52 -1.85 -12.03
C ILE A 111 1.23 -2.65 -12.18
N HIS A 112 0.30 -2.21 -13.04
CA HIS A 112 -0.95 -2.93 -13.30
C HIS A 112 -0.70 -4.36 -13.80
N ARG A 113 0.23 -4.52 -14.76
CA ARG A 113 0.60 -5.85 -15.26
C ARG A 113 1.23 -6.72 -14.16
N ALA A 114 2.18 -6.18 -13.40
CA ALA A 114 2.81 -6.93 -12.31
C ALA A 114 1.80 -7.33 -11.23
N LEU A 115 0.80 -6.47 -10.95
CA LEU A 115 -0.27 -6.78 -10.01
C LEU A 115 -1.20 -7.89 -10.53
N ALA A 116 -1.53 -7.87 -11.83
CA ALA A 116 -2.31 -8.93 -12.46
C ALA A 116 -1.53 -10.27 -12.44
N GLU A 117 -0.27 -10.25 -12.84
CA GLU A 117 0.62 -11.42 -12.80
C GLU A 117 0.74 -11.99 -11.38
N HIS A 118 0.88 -11.13 -10.36
CA HIS A 118 0.94 -11.57 -8.97
C HIS A 118 -0.37 -12.21 -8.49
N THR A 119 -1.51 -11.62 -8.86
CA THR A 119 -2.84 -12.16 -8.51
C THR A 119 -3.03 -13.54 -9.14
N ASP A 120 -2.68 -13.69 -10.42
CA ASP A 120 -2.75 -14.97 -11.12
C ASP A 120 -1.83 -16.02 -10.48
N GLN A 121 -0.62 -15.63 -10.07
CA GLN A 121 0.32 -16.51 -9.37
C GLN A 121 -0.24 -17.00 -8.02
N GLU A 122 -0.85 -16.12 -7.23
CA GLU A 122 -1.46 -16.50 -5.95
C GLU A 122 -2.67 -17.42 -6.15
N VAL A 123 -3.50 -17.17 -7.17
CA VAL A 123 -4.60 -18.08 -7.53
C VAL A 123 -4.07 -19.45 -7.93
N GLN A 124 -3.06 -19.52 -8.79
CA GLN A 124 -2.45 -20.78 -9.20
C GLN A 124 -1.78 -21.52 -8.05
N ARG A 125 -1.14 -20.79 -7.13
CA ARG A 125 -0.54 -21.36 -5.92
C ARG A 125 -1.63 -21.97 -5.04
N LEU A 126 -2.69 -21.22 -4.74
CA LEU A 126 -3.80 -21.69 -3.91
C LEU A 126 -4.49 -22.90 -4.54
N GLU A 127 -4.73 -22.86 -5.85
CA GLU A 127 -5.30 -23.99 -6.59
C GLU A 127 -4.44 -25.25 -6.44
N ARG A 128 -3.11 -25.12 -6.52
CA ARG A 128 -2.18 -26.23 -6.34
C ARG A 128 -2.24 -26.81 -4.92
N GLU A 129 -2.29 -25.95 -3.91
CA GLU A 129 -2.42 -26.35 -2.50
C GLU A 129 -3.76 -27.08 -2.27
N VAL A 130 -4.86 -26.57 -2.81
CA VAL A 130 -6.19 -27.21 -2.73
C VAL A 130 -6.19 -28.57 -3.45
N ARG A 131 -5.63 -28.67 -4.65
CA ARG A 131 -5.51 -29.94 -5.38
C ARG A 131 -4.69 -30.96 -4.61
N GLN A 132 -3.58 -30.54 -4.00
CA GLN A 132 -2.76 -31.41 -3.16
C GLN A 132 -3.54 -31.91 -1.93
N LEU A 133 -4.34 -31.05 -1.31
CA LEU A 133 -5.16 -31.41 -0.17
C LEU A 133 -6.27 -32.40 -0.55
N LEU A 134 -6.93 -32.18 -1.70
CA LEU A 134 -7.94 -33.09 -2.25
C LEU A 134 -7.35 -34.45 -2.68
N ALA A 135 -6.08 -34.51 -3.08
CA ALA A 135 -5.43 -35.77 -3.40
C ALA A 135 -5.25 -36.68 -2.16
N HIS A 136 -5.24 -36.10 -0.95
CA HIS A 136 -5.01 -36.82 0.30
C HIS A 136 -6.20 -36.75 1.27
N THR A 137 -7.33 -36.16 0.87
CA THR A 137 -8.49 -35.96 1.73
C THR A 137 -9.80 -35.98 0.93
N LEU A 138 -10.82 -36.63 1.49
CA LEU A 138 -12.17 -36.62 0.91
C LEU A 138 -12.72 -35.18 0.85
N PRO A 139 -13.33 -34.76 -0.27
CA PRO A 139 -13.87 -33.40 -0.42
C PRO A 139 -14.79 -32.95 0.72
N ALA A 140 -15.61 -33.86 1.26
CA ALA A 140 -16.51 -33.57 2.38
C ALA A 140 -15.76 -33.20 3.68
N HIS A 141 -14.64 -33.86 3.97
CA HIS A 141 -13.82 -33.55 5.15
C HIS A 141 -13.11 -32.21 4.99
N LEU A 142 -12.65 -31.89 3.77
CA LEU A 142 -12.07 -30.59 3.47
C LEU A 142 -13.10 -29.46 3.66
N LEU A 143 -14.30 -29.61 3.09
CA LEU A 143 -15.38 -28.63 3.24
C LEU A 143 -15.77 -28.42 4.71
N THR A 144 -15.82 -29.50 5.49
CA THR A 144 -16.10 -29.44 6.94
C THR A 144 -14.98 -28.72 7.71
N ALA A 145 -13.71 -28.97 7.37
CA ALA A 145 -12.58 -28.29 7.99
C ALA A 145 -12.53 -26.80 7.64
N MET A 146 -12.76 -26.45 6.37
CA MET A 146 -12.85 -25.04 5.94
C MET A 146 -14.01 -24.31 6.62
N GLY A 147 -15.20 -24.93 6.68
CA GLY A 147 -16.35 -24.35 7.37
C GLY A 147 -16.06 -24.04 8.83
N ARG A 148 -15.36 -24.94 9.55
CA ARG A 148 -14.92 -24.69 10.93
C ARG A 148 -13.89 -23.57 11.03
N ALA A 149 -12.86 -23.59 10.17
CA ALA A 149 -11.81 -22.57 10.19
C ALA A 149 -12.35 -21.15 9.92
N LEU A 150 -13.27 -21.02 8.96
CA LEU A 150 -13.92 -19.75 8.63
C LEU A 150 -14.78 -19.24 9.80
N ALA A 151 -15.56 -20.13 10.44
CA ALA A 151 -16.36 -19.77 11.60
C ALA A 151 -15.51 -19.27 12.79
N HIS A 152 -14.34 -19.86 13.01
CA HIS A 152 -13.41 -19.43 14.06
C HIS A 152 -12.75 -18.08 13.76
N ASN A 153 -12.39 -17.80 12.51
CA ASN A 153 -11.79 -16.51 12.14
C ASN A 153 -12.77 -15.33 12.22
N THR A 154 -14.06 -15.55 11.97
CA THR A 154 -15.09 -14.50 12.10
C THR A 154 -15.43 -14.14 13.55
N GLN A 155 -15.07 -14.99 14.52
CA GLN A 155 -15.31 -14.73 15.95
C GLN A 155 -14.20 -13.89 16.60
N GLY A 156 -13.10 -13.62 15.90
CA GLY A 156 -11.97 -12.81 16.39
C GLY A 156 -12.03 -11.31 16.04
N THR A 157 -13.12 -10.82 15.43
CA THR A 157 -13.23 -9.43 14.95
C THR A 157 -14.19 -8.54 15.75
N THR A 158 -14.59 -8.96 16.94
CA THR A 158 -15.43 -8.16 17.86
C THR A 158 -14.77 -8.01 19.22
N THR A 159 -13.84 -7.06 19.35
CA THR A 159 -13.54 -6.29 20.58
C THR A 159 -12.72 -5.07 20.23
#